data_AF-A0AAD7P5Y0-F1
#
_entry.id   AF-A0AAD7P5Y0-F1
#
_cell.length_a   1.000
_cell.length_b   1.000
_cell.length_c   1.000
_cell.angle_alpha   90.00
_cell.angle_beta   90.00
_cell.angle_gamma   90.00
#
_symmetry.space_group_name_H-M   'P 1'
#
loop_
_entity.id
_entity.type
_entity.pdbx_description
1 polymer ?
#
loop_
_entity_poly.entity_id
_entity_poly.type
_entity_poly.pdbx_seq_one_letter_code
_entity_poly.pdbx_strand_id
1 'polypeptide(L)'
;MSKPTVRRNVLEMKNSTKEKEKSNQSFLSKHLKKVYPVGLHKSTSSLSLSSLSLSLSQNSNDSSLTDSSTPLDQKISLALRLIAPPERREPLVAKTAQQQPSQQNCDGELKRCNWIPKNSDKVYFAFHDECWGVPAYDDNQLFELLAMSGMLMDYNWTEVLKRKELLREAFSQFDPNIVAKMEEKEIAEIASNKAISLADSRVRCIVDNAKCILKIVREFGSFSSYIWDYVNHKPVINRYKYPRNVPLKTPKAEVISKDLIKRGFRFVGPVIVYSFMQAAGLTIDHLVDCYRHSECVNLAERPWRHM
;
A
#
# COMPACT_ATOMS: atom_id res chain seq x y z
N MET A 1 35.54 -29.52 50.22
CA MET A 1 34.33 -28.67 50.38
C MET A 1 33.92 -28.16 49.01
N SER A 2 32.73 -28.56 48.55
CA SER A 2 32.28 -28.43 47.17
C SER A 2 31.46 -27.15 46.94
N LYS A 3 31.69 -26.49 45.79
CA LYS A 3 30.92 -25.34 45.29
C LYS A 3 29.49 -25.73 44.88
N PRO A 4 28.50 -24.84 45.06
CA PRO A 4 27.75 -24.31 43.90
C PRO A 4 27.41 -22.81 44.09
N THR A 5 27.17 -21.97 43.07
CA THR A 5 25.86 -21.88 42.37
C THR A 5 25.94 -20.79 41.28
N VAL A 6 25.91 -21.17 40.00
CA VAL A 6 25.67 -20.26 38.86
C VAL A 6 24.51 -20.86 38.07
N ARG A 7 23.25 -20.55 38.43
CA ARG A 7 22.09 -20.94 37.61
C ARG A 7 20.79 -20.16 37.82
N ARG A 8 20.75 -19.09 38.62
CA ARG A 8 19.51 -18.30 38.85
C ARG A 8 19.31 -17.07 37.95
N ASN A 9 20.37 -16.49 37.36
CA ASN A 9 20.23 -15.21 36.64
C ASN A 9 19.81 -15.30 35.16
N VAL A 10 19.61 -16.50 34.59
CA VAL A 10 19.31 -16.66 33.14
C VAL A 10 17.80 -16.70 32.84
N LEU A 11 16.95 -16.93 33.84
CA LEU A 11 15.50 -17.00 33.66
C LEU A 11 14.80 -15.63 33.75
N GLU A 12 15.33 -14.69 34.54
CA GLU A 12 14.75 -13.35 34.69
C GLU A 12 14.98 -12.45 33.47
N MET A 13 16.16 -12.52 32.83
CA MET A 13 16.45 -11.74 31.61
C MET A 13 15.59 -12.16 30.40
N LYS A 14 15.12 -13.41 30.34
CA LYS A 14 14.29 -13.92 29.23
C LYS A 14 12.82 -13.47 29.30
N ASN A 15 12.31 -13.15 30.49
CA ASN A 15 10.94 -12.64 30.62
C ASN A 15 10.86 -11.13 30.30
N SER A 16 11.88 -10.35 30.68
CA SER A 16 11.94 -8.92 30.37
C SER A 16 12.08 -8.62 28.86
N THR A 17 12.75 -9.50 28.10
CA THR A 17 12.86 -9.37 26.63
C THR A 17 11.55 -9.69 25.91
N LYS A 18 10.79 -10.69 26.38
CA LYS A 18 9.48 -11.05 25.81
C LYS A 18 8.40 -9.99 26.05
N GLU A 19 8.43 -9.29 27.18
CA GLU A 19 7.48 -8.19 27.45
C GLU A 19 7.79 -6.93 26.62
N LYS A 20 9.09 -6.61 26.41
CA LYS A 20 9.50 -5.54 25.50
C LYS A 20 9.13 -5.82 24.04
N GLU A 21 9.29 -7.07 23.57
CA GLU A 21 8.87 -7.45 22.20
C GLU A 21 7.35 -7.35 21.98
N LYS A 22 6.53 -7.76 22.96
CA LYS A 22 5.06 -7.66 22.87
C LYS A 22 4.57 -6.21 22.93
N SER A 23 5.18 -5.36 23.75
CA SER A 23 4.87 -3.93 23.82
C SER A 23 5.19 -3.24 22.49
N ASN A 24 6.38 -3.50 21.93
CA ASN A 24 6.82 -2.97 20.64
C ASN A 24 5.92 -3.43 19.49
N GLN A 25 5.51 -4.71 19.41
CA GLN A 25 4.58 -5.17 18.36
C GLN A 25 3.23 -4.44 18.39
N SER A 26 2.69 -4.13 19.58
CA SER A 26 1.41 -3.41 19.70
C SER A 26 1.52 -1.92 19.34
N PHE A 27 2.68 -1.31 19.61
CA PHE A 27 2.98 0.08 19.27
C PHE A 27 3.19 0.25 17.75
N LEU A 28 3.93 -0.68 17.13
CA LEU A 28 4.19 -0.73 15.68
C LEU A 28 2.89 -0.76 14.85
N SER A 29 1.92 -1.61 15.23
CA SER A 29 0.64 -1.71 14.50
C SER A 29 -0.24 -0.45 14.62
N LYS A 30 -0.19 0.25 15.77
CA LYS A 30 -0.92 1.50 15.97
C LYS A 30 -0.25 2.68 15.26
N HIS A 31 1.09 2.68 15.17
CA HIS A 31 1.86 3.76 14.57
C HIS A 31 1.88 3.71 13.03
N LEU A 32 1.95 2.51 12.43
CA LEU A 32 1.76 2.34 10.98
C LEU A 32 0.42 2.92 10.51
N LYS A 33 -0.66 2.71 11.25
CA LYS A 33 -1.98 3.30 10.97
C LYS A 33 -2.02 4.83 11.08
N LYS A 34 -1.09 5.45 11.82
CA LYS A 34 -1.00 6.91 11.98
C LYS A 34 -0.28 7.56 10.80
N VAL A 35 0.73 6.91 10.24
CA VAL A 35 1.52 7.43 9.09
C VAL A 35 0.96 6.96 7.74
N TYR A 36 0.34 5.79 7.69
CA TYR A 36 -0.34 5.23 6.52
C TYR A 36 -1.75 4.80 6.93
N PRO A 37 -2.73 5.74 7.00
CA PRO A 37 -4.09 5.42 7.41
C PRO A 37 -4.83 4.68 6.29
N VAL A 38 -4.45 3.43 6.02
CA VAL A 38 -5.22 2.50 5.17
C VAL A 38 -5.59 1.29 6.03
N GLY A 39 -6.77 1.37 6.64
CA GLY A 39 -7.41 0.22 7.28
C GLY A 39 -8.17 -0.61 6.25
N LEU A 40 -7.81 -1.88 6.09
CA LEU A 40 -8.60 -2.88 5.38
C LEU A 40 -9.96 -3.05 6.10
N HIS A 41 -10.98 -2.34 5.65
CA HIS A 41 -12.36 -2.68 5.98
C HIS A 41 -12.81 -3.81 5.04
N LYS A 42 -12.79 -5.05 5.55
CA LYS A 42 -13.67 -6.10 5.02
C LYS A 42 -15.09 -5.74 5.44
N SER A 43 -15.88 -5.20 4.52
CA SER A 43 -17.30 -5.01 4.71
C SER A 43 -17.99 -6.37 4.79
N THR A 44 -18.18 -6.87 6.01
CA THR A 44 -19.21 -7.88 6.29
C THR A 44 -20.41 -7.14 6.85
N SER A 45 -21.33 -6.74 5.98
CA SER A 45 -22.66 -6.29 6.38
C SER A 45 -23.66 -7.33 5.90
N SER A 46 -24.06 -8.20 6.82
CA SER A 46 -25.29 -8.98 6.76
C SER A 46 -26.35 -8.29 7.62
N LEU A 47 -27.62 -8.46 7.22
CA LEU A 47 -28.87 -7.97 7.81
C LEU A 47 -29.21 -6.52 7.41
N SER A 48 -30.40 -6.17 6.93
CA SER A 48 -31.73 -6.78 7.07
C SER A 48 -32.63 -6.26 5.93
N LEU A 49 -33.27 -7.15 5.17
CA LEU A 49 -34.40 -6.79 4.32
C LEU A 49 -35.65 -6.81 5.20
N SER A 50 -36.19 -5.63 5.49
CA SER A 50 -37.57 -5.50 5.94
C SER A 50 -38.34 -4.61 4.97
N SER A 51 -39.39 -5.23 4.46
CA SER A 51 -40.47 -4.74 3.64
C SER A 51 -41.18 -3.51 4.19
N LEU A 52 -41.39 -2.51 3.34
CA LEU A 52 -42.60 -1.68 3.36
C LEU A 52 -43.06 -1.41 1.92
N SER A 53 -44.15 -2.08 1.56
CA SER A 53 -45.04 -1.74 0.46
C SER A 53 -45.98 -0.61 0.90
N LEU A 54 -46.18 0.39 0.06
CA LEU A 54 -47.47 1.06 -0.13
C LEU A 54 -47.48 1.82 -1.48
N SER A 55 -48.29 1.26 -2.37
CA SER A 55 -49.10 1.87 -3.44
C SER A 55 -49.66 3.27 -3.10
N LEU A 56 -50.13 4.14 -4.01
CA LEU A 56 -50.75 4.03 -5.33
C LEU A 56 -50.87 5.48 -5.89
N SER A 57 -50.99 5.66 -7.22
CA SER A 57 -52.01 6.52 -7.88
C SER A 57 -51.53 6.98 -9.27
N GLN A 58 -51.97 6.29 -10.33
CA GLN A 58 -53.01 6.70 -11.31
C GLN A 58 -52.54 7.70 -12.38
N ASN A 59 -52.54 7.23 -13.63
CA ASN A 59 -53.35 7.84 -14.68
C ASN A 59 -53.73 6.79 -15.73
N SER A 60 -54.95 6.95 -16.22
CA SER A 60 -55.78 5.96 -16.90
C SER A 60 -55.90 6.22 -18.40
N ASN A 61 -56.28 5.16 -19.11
CA ASN A 61 -57.03 5.08 -20.37
C ASN A 61 -56.40 5.61 -21.67
N ASP A 62 -56.25 4.72 -22.66
CA ASP A 62 -57.20 4.68 -23.78
C ASP A 62 -57.30 3.28 -24.39
N SER A 63 -58.43 3.01 -25.03
CA SER A 63 -58.96 1.69 -25.41
C SER A 63 -58.98 1.53 -26.93
N SER A 64 -58.79 0.30 -27.45
CA SER A 64 -59.72 -0.28 -28.44
C SER A 64 -59.26 -1.65 -28.93
N LEU A 65 -60.20 -2.58 -28.90
CA LEU A 65 -60.22 -3.90 -29.54
C LEU A 65 -60.19 -3.78 -31.08
N THR A 66 -59.46 -4.67 -31.75
CA THR A 66 -59.94 -5.36 -32.96
C THR A 66 -59.18 -6.67 -33.16
N ASP A 67 -59.94 -7.76 -33.23
CA ASP A 67 -59.56 -9.06 -33.77
C ASP A 67 -59.15 -8.94 -35.25
N SER A 68 -58.02 -9.53 -35.62
CA SER A 68 -57.86 -10.22 -36.91
C SER A 68 -56.50 -10.94 -36.97
N SER A 69 -56.54 -12.26 -36.79
CA SER A 69 -55.41 -13.18 -36.99
C SER A 69 -54.99 -13.23 -38.46
N THR A 70 -53.71 -13.01 -38.74
CA THR A 70 -53.14 -13.19 -40.09
C THR A 70 -52.43 -14.56 -40.22
N PRO A 71 -52.31 -15.13 -41.44
CA PRO A 71 -51.84 -16.51 -41.67
C PRO A 71 -50.33 -16.75 -41.45
N LEU A 72 -49.63 -15.84 -40.75
CA LEU A 72 -48.20 -15.94 -40.46
C LEU A 72 -47.91 -16.37 -39.02
N ASP A 73 -48.86 -16.20 -38.10
CA ASP A 73 -48.70 -16.57 -36.67
C ASP A 73 -48.91 -18.06 -36.37
N GLN A 74 -49.51 -18.82 -37.30
CA GLN A 74 -49.69 -20.28 -37.14
C GLN A 74 -48.44 -21.10 -37.47
N LYS A 75 -47.42 -20.51 -38.10
CA LYS A 75 -46.13 -21.18 -38.38
C LYS A 75 -45.09 -21.03 -37.27
N ILE A 76 -45.29 -20.10 -36.32
CA ILE A 76 -44.34 -19.85 -35.22
C ILE A 76 -44.68 -20.73 -34.00
N SER A 77 -45.96 -21.06 -33.77
CA SER A 77 -46.36 -21.96 -32.67
C SER A 77 -45.98 -23.43 -32.88
N LEU A 78 -45.59 -23.84 -34.10
CA LEU A 78 -45.23 -25.22 -34.44
C LEU A 78 -43.72 -25.48 -34.38
N ALA A 79 -42.90 -24.42 -34.40
CA ALA A 79 -41.44 -24.51 -34.28
C ALA A 79 -40.94 -24.55 -32.81
N LEU A 80 -41.74 -24.07 -31.85
CA LEU A 80 -41.37 -24.05 -30.42
C LEU A 80 -41.64 -25.37 -29.66
N ARG A 81 -42.14 -26.41 -30.33
CA ARG A 81 -42.35 -27.75 -29.75
C ARG A 81 -41.24 -28.78 -30.09
N LEU A 82 -40.18 -28.37 -30.80
CA LEU A 82 -39.14 -29.31 -31.30
C LEU A 82 -37.77 -29.22 -30.62
N ILE A 83 -37.58 -28.45 -29.54
CA ILE A 83 -36.27 -28.38 -28.83
C ILE A 83 -36.44 -28.48 -27.30
N ALA A 84 -37.48 -29.15 -26.81
CA ALA A 84 -37.63 -29.47 -25.40
C ALA A 84 -37.00 -30.85 -25.10
N PRO A 85 -36.06 -30.99 -24.14
CA PRO A 85 -35.50 -32.29 -23.75
C PRO A 85 -36.53 -33.13 -22.95
N PRO A 86 -36.47 -34.48 -23.01
CA PRO A 86 -37.46 -35.33 -22.37
C PRO A 86 -37.20 -35.50 -20.88
N GLU A 87 -38.23 -35.29 -20.06
CA GLU A 87 -38.30 -35.78 -18.68
C GLU A 87 -38.50 -37.31 -18.65
N ARG A 88 -37.75 -38.02 -17.80
CA ARG A 88 -38.15 -39.36 -17.34
C ARG A 88 -37.59 -39.71 -15.95
N ARG A 89 -38.51 -39.69 -14.97
CA ARG A 89 -38.78 -40.54 -13.79
C ARG A 89 -37.64 -41.08 -12.89
N GLU A 90 -37.80 -40.83 -11.58
CA GLU A 90 -37.11 -41.42 -10.42
C GLU A 90 -37.35 -42.94 -10.22
N PRO A 91 -36.54 -43.61 -9.36
CA PRO A 91 -37.10 -44.03 -8.07
C PRO A 91 -36.18 -44.01 -6.81
N LEU A 92 -36.82 -43.64 -5.69
CA LEU A 92 -36.76 -44.04 -4.25
C LEU A 92 -35.44 -44.23 -3.43
N VAL A 93 -35.33 -43.33 -2.42
CA VAL A 93 -35.10 -43.51 -0.97
C VAL A 93 -33.79 -44.15 -0.46
N ALA A 94 -32.97 -43.33 0.24
CA ALA A 94 -32.57 -43.58 1.64
C ALA A 94 -31.65 -42.47 2.24
N LYS A 95 -32.06 -42.02 3.44
CA LYS A 95 -31.24 -41.54 4.58
C LYS A 95 -30.70 -40.10 4.61
N THR A 96 -31.38 -39.32 5.44
CA THR A 96 -30.89 -38.11 6.13
C THR A 96 -29.67 -38.42 7.00
N ALA A 97 -28.54 -37.77 6.75
CA ALA A 97 -27.49 -37.53 7.73
C ALA A 97 -26.55 -36.39 7.25
N GLN A 98 -26.77 -35.20 7.82
CA GLN A 98 -25.77 -34.16 8.08
C GLN A 98 -24.74 -33.87 6.97
N GLN A 99 -25.09 -32.94 6.08
CA GLN A 99 -24.09 -32.21 5.30
C GLN A 99 -23.25 -31.37 6.27
N GLN A 100 -22.01 -31.82 6.49
CA GLN A 100 -20.95 -30.96 6.98
C GLN A 100 -20.82 -29.77 6.02
N PRO A 101 -20.73 -28.52 6.51
CA PRO A 101 -20.42 -27.41 5.63
C PRO A 101 -19.06 -27.67 5.01
N SER A 102 -19.04 -27.77 3.68
CA SER A 102 -17.80 -27.72 2.92
C SER A 102 -17.13 -26.39 3.28
N GLN A 103 -16.10 -26.47 4.12
CA GLN A 103 -15.17 -25.39 4.35
C GLN A 103 -14.52 -25.10 3.00
N GLN A 104 -15.08 -24.15 2.24
CA GLN A 104 -14.32 -23.43 1.26
C GLN A 104 -13.23 -22.69 2.04
N ASN A 105 -12.06 -23.32 2.14
CA ASN A 105 -10.81 -22.61 2.35
C ASN A 105 -10.65 -21.63 1.19
N CYS A 106 -11.16 -20.42 1.37
CA CYS A 106 -10.90 -19.29 0.50
C CYS A 106 -9.55 -18.65 0.89
N ASP A 107 -8.49 -19.45 0.87
CA ASP A 107 -7.13 -18.92 0.94
C ASP A 107 -6.66 -18.58 -0.48
N GLY A 108 -7.37 -17.60 -1.08
CA GLY A 108 -6.96 -17.01 -2.34
C GLY A 108 -5.67 -16.23 -2.12
N GLU A 109 -4.54 -16.85 -2.40
CA GLU A 109 -3.22 -16.24 -2.23
C GLU A 109 -3.16 -14.90 -3.00
N LEU A 110 -2.98 -13.79 -2.26
CA LEU A 110 -2.88 -12.46 -2.85
C LEU A 110 -1.68 -12.39 -3.79
N LYS A 111 -1.95 -12.15 -5.07
CA LYS A 111 -0.90 -12.00 -6.08
C LYS A 111 -0.21 -10.65 -5.92
N ARG A 112 1.07 -10.64 -5.55
CA ARG A 112 1.91 -9.44 -5.43
C ARG A 112 2.81 -9.25 -6.64
N CYS A 113 3.44 -8.08 -6.75
CA CYS A 113 4.46 -7.85 -7.75
C CYS A 113 5.65 -8.82 -7.57
N ASN A 114 6.32 -9.17 -8.67
CA ASN A 114 7.37 -10.19 -8.66
C ASN A 114 8.59 -9.88 -7.78
N TRP A 115 8.84 -8.60 -7.49
CA TRP A 115 9.90 -8.19 -6.55
C TRP A 115 9.55 -8.45 -5.08
N ILE A 116 8.36 -9.01 -4.81
CA ILE A 116 7.95 -9.55 -3.51
C ILE A 116 7.76 -11.08 -3.64
N PRO A 117 8.85 -11.87 -3.64
CA PRO A 117 8.77 -13.33 -3.57
C PRO A 117 7.95 -13.84 -2.38
N LYS A 118 7.38 -15.05 -2.48
CA LYS A 118 6.58 -15.67 -1.42
C LYS A 118 7.33 -15.85 -0.08
N ASN A 119 8.65 -15.98 -0.14
CA ASN A 119 9.53 -16.10 1.03
C ASN A 119 10.14 -14.77 1.48
N SER A 120 9.58 -13.64 1.05
CA SER A 120 10.05 -12.31 1.48
C SER A 120 9.87 -12.10 2.98
N ASP A 121 10.67 -11.19 3.54
CA ASP A 121 10.51 -10.73 4.90
C ASP A 121 9.15 -10.02 5.09
N LYS A 122 8.54 -10.21 6.27
CA LYS A 122 7.23 -9.62 6.62
C LYS A 122 7.19 -8.10 6.48
N VAL A 123 8.30 -7.42 6.80
CA VAL A 123 8.40 -5.96 6.66
C VAL A 123 8.34 -5.51 5.20
N TYR A 124 8.82 -6.34 4.27
CA TYR A 124 8.80 -6.01 2.86
C TYR A 124 7.42 -6.25 2.24
N PHE A 125 6.72 -7.31 2.67
CA PHE A 125 5.30 -7.49 2.38
C PHE A 125 4.48 -6.28 2.86
N ALA A 126 4.60 -5.89 4.13
CA ALA A 126 3.86 -4.77 4.69
C ALA A 126 4.15 -3.46 3.94
N PHE A 127 5.42 -3.21 3.59
CA PHE A 127 5.77 -2.04 2.81
C PHE A 127 5.12 -2.03 1.42
N HIS A 128 5.16 -3.15 0.69
CA HIS A 128 4.49 -3.28 -0.61
C HIS A 128 2.97 -3.11 -0.49
N ASP A 129 2.39 -3.72 0.53
CA ASP A 129 0.95 -3.85 0.70
C ASP A 129 0.30 -2.56 1.24
N GLU A 130 1.00 -1.78 2.07
CA GLU A 130 0.41 -0.66 2.80
C GLU A 130 1.00 0.70 2.39
N CYS A 131 2.23 0.74 1.87
CA CYS A 131 2.96 1.98 1.64
C CYS A 131 3.33 2.22 0.17
N TRP A 132 3.90 1.23 -0.50
CA TRP A 132 4.51 1.41 -1.82
C TRP A 132 3.44 1.65 -2.90
N GLY A 133 3.61 2.72 -3.66
CA GLY A 133 2.64 3.17 -4.66
C GLY A 133 1.42 3.88 -4.07
N VAL A 134 1.32 4.05 -2.74
CA VAL A 134 0.25 4.85 -2.12
C VAL A 134 0.66 6.32 -2.14
N PRO A 135 -0.15 7.24 -2.71
CA PRO A 135 0.19 8.67 -2.75
C PRO A 135 0.43 9.25 -1.35
N ALA A 136 1.66 9.72 -1.11
CA ALA A 136 2.07 10.40 0.12
C ALA A 136 2.06 11.93 -0.09
N TYR A 137 1.47 12.66 0.84
CA TYR A 137 1.32 14.12 0.76
C TYR A 137 1.95 14.88 1.94
N ASP A 138 2.29 14.18 3.02
CA ASP A 138 2.94 14.76 4.20
C ASP A 138 4.44 14.99 3.94
N ASP A 139 4.95 16.17 4.29
CA ASP A 139 6.33 16.57 4.03
C ASP A 139 7.35 15.67 4.76
N ASN A 140 7.06 15.29 6.01
CA ASN A 140 7.95 14.44 6.79
C ASN A 140 7.99 13.02 6.21
N GLN A 141 6.84 12.49 5.80
CA GLN A 141 6.74 11.20 5.12
C GLN A 141 7.48 11.20 3.77
N LEU A 142 7.34 12.27 2.97
CA LEU A 142 8.07 12.39 1.71
C LEU A 142 9.57 12.52 1.94
N PHE A 143 9.99 13.24 2.98
CA PHE A 143 11.40 13.33 3.36
C PHE A 143 11.95 11.96 3.83
N GLU A 144 11.20 11.25 4.69
CA GLU A 144 11.53 9.89 5.13
C GLU A 144 11.73 8.96 3.92
N LEU A 145 10.77 8.94 3.00
CA LEU A 145 10.83 8.09 1.81
C LEU A 145 12.03 8.44 0.92
N LEU A 146 12.31 9.74 0.71
CA LEU A 146 13.47 10.17 -0.06
C LEU A 146 14.79 9.73 0.61
N ALA A 147 14.90 9.89 1.94
CA ALA A 147 16.06 9.48 2.70
C ALA A 147 16.28 7.96 2.64
N MET A 148 15.22 7.17 2.83
CA MET A 148 15.26 5.71 2.73
C MET A 148 15.61 5.24 1.31
N SER A 149 15.04 5.87 0.27
CA SER A 149 15.44 5.58 -1.11
C SER A 149 16.92 5.89 -1.35
N GLY A 150 17.46 6.96 -0.76
CA GLY A 150 18.89 7.28 -0.82
C GLY A 150 19.78 6.17 -0.25
N MET A 151 19.33 5.48 0.80
CA MET A 151 20.05 4.37 1.44
C MET A 151 20.12 3.12 0.55
N LEU A 152 19.38 3.06 -0.56
CA LEU A 152 19.44 1.94 -1.50
C LEU A 152 20.78 1.80 -2.23
N MET A 153 21.64 2.82 -2.14
CA MET A 153 23.03 2.70 -2.61
C MET A 153 23.86 1.76 -1.72
N ASP A 154 23.49 1.65 -0.45
CA ASP A 154 24.27 0.96 0.58
C ASP A 154 23.59 -0.36 1.00
N TYR A 155 22.26 -0.44 0.88
CA TYR A 155 21.43 -1.52 1.42
C TYR A 155 20.27 -1.85 0.48
N ASN A 156 19.64 -3.02 0.63
CA ASN A 156 18.37 -3.29 -0.03
C ASN A 156 17.16 -2.79 0.80
N TRP A 157 15.97 -2.72 0.18
CA TRP A 157 14.75 -2.27 0.85
C TRP A 157 14.45 -3.01 2.16
N THR A 158 14.61 -4.34 2.20
CA THR A 158 14.35 -5.13 3.41
C THR A 158 15.24 -4.67 4.58
N GLU A 159 16.53 -4.45 4.32
CA GLU A 159 17.48 -3.97 5.34
C GLU A 159 17.16 -2.55 5.82
N VAL A 160 16.75 -1.65 4.91
CA VAL A 160 16.34 -0.30 5.29
C VAL A 160 15.03 -0.34 6.10
N LEU A 161 14.05 -1.14 5.67
CA LEU A 161 12.75 -1.29 6.33
C LEU A 161 12.86 -1.90 7.73
N LYS A 162 13.76 -2.86 7.95
CA LYS A 162 14.04 -3.41 9.30
C LYS A 162 14.54 -2.34 10.28
N ARG A 163 15.16 -1.27 9.78
CA ARG A 163 15.69 -0.16 10.58
C ARG A 163 14.77 1.07 10.59
N LYS A 164 13.64 1.03 9.90
CA LYS A 164 12.74 2.18 9.70
C LYS A 164 12.42 2.95 11.00
N GLU A 165 12.04 2.24 12.06
CA GLU A 165 11.68 2.90 13.32
C GLU A 165 12.90 3.47 14.07
N LEU A 166 14.06 2.81 13.99
CA LEU A 166 15.32 3.35 14.52
C LEU A 166 15.75 4.61 13.76
N LEU A 167 15.56 4.62 12.43
CA LEU A 167 15.82 5.79 11.59
C LEU A 167 14.89 6.94 11.96
N ARG A 168 13.59 6.67 12.17
CA ARG A 168 12.63 7.67 12.62
C ARG A 168 13.00 8.25 13.97
N GLU A 169 13.42 7.43 14.93
CA GLU A 169 13.89 7.92 16.22
C GLU A 169 15.13 8.81 16.05
N ALA A 170 16.14 8.33 15.32
CA ALA A 170 17.39 9.04 15.10
C ALA A 170 17.22 10.37 14.37
N PHE A 171 16.29 10.44 13.42
CA PHE A 171 16.03 11.64 12.62
C PHE A 171 14.75 12.36 13.05
N SER A 172 14.30 12.21 14.30
CA SER A 172 13.16 12.95 14.86
C SER A 172 11.91 12.93 13.97
N GLN A 173 11.49 11.72 13.57
CA GLN A 173 10.38 11.44 12.66
C GLN A 173 10.51 12.10 11.28
N PHE A 174 11.75 12.40 10.88
CA PHE A 174 12.07 13.14 9.66
C PHE A 174 11.35 14.50 9.59
N ASP A 175 11.26 15.22 10.72
CA ASP A 175 10.88 16.64 10.69
C ASP A 175 12.06 17.47 10.14
N PRO A 176 11.93 18.08 8.95
CA PRO A 176 13.03 18.84 8.35
C PRO A 176 13.46 20.04 9.21
N ASN A 177 12.58 20.60 10.06
CA ASN A 177 12.92 21.73 10.95
C ASN A 177 13.85 21.32 12.08
N ILE A 178 13.73 20.07 12.55
CA ILE A 178 14.57 19.51 13.61
C ILE A 178 15.86 18.97 12.99
N VAL A 179 15.74 18.13 11.96
CA VAL A 179 16.88 17.47 11.32
C VAL A 179 17.86 18.47 10.72
N ALA A 180 17.39 19.58 10.15
CA ALA A 180 18.26 20.60 9.58
C ALA A 180 19.15 21.33 10.62
N LYS A 181 18.78 21.26 11.91
CA LYS A 181 19.49 21.90 13.03
C LYS A 181 20.45 20.97 13.75
N MET A 182 20.48 19.69 13.38
CA MET A 182 21.36 18.71 14.02
C MET A 182 22.83 19.15 13.94
N GLU A 183 23.49 19.12 15.09
CA GLU A 183 24.88 19.51 15.24
C GLU A 183 25.83 18.34 15.08
N GLU A 184 27.13 18.64 15.00
CA GLU A 184 28.20 17.66 14.81
C GLU A 184 28.16 16.52 15.84
N LYS A 185 27.80 16.83 17.08
CA LYS A 185 27.69 15.86 18.16
C LYS A 185 26.58 14.83 17.87
N GLU A 186 25.39 15.29 17.49
CA GLU A 186 24.25 14.41 17.17
C GLU A 186 24.55 13.55 15.93
N ILE A 187 25.20 14.15 14.92
CA ILE A 187 25.64 13.43 13.71
C ILE A 187 26.60 12.28 14.09
N ALA A 188 27.60 12.56 14.92
CA ALA A 188 28.56 11.56 15.38
C ALA A 188 27.90 10.46 16.23
N GLU A 189 26.94 10.83 17.09
CA GLU A 189 26.16 9.87 17.88
C GLU A 189 25.37 8.91 16.98
N ILE A 190 24.65 9.42 15.98
CA ILE A 190 23.89 8.60 15.02
C ILE A 190 24.85 7.70 14.21
N ALA A 191 25.96 8.26 13.70
CA ALA A 191 26.92 7.51 12.88
C ALA A 191 27.63 6.39 13.67
N SER A 192 27.83 6.57 14.98
CA SER A 192 28.44 5.55 15.85
C SER A 192 27.46 4.45 16.29
N ASN A 193 26.15 4.63 16.08
CA ASN A 193 25.14 3.68 16.47
C ASN A 193 25.10 2.45 15.55
N LYS A 194 25.60 1.33 16.06
CA LYS A 194 25.66 0.05 15.33
C LYS A 194 24.30 -0.52 14.93
N ALA A 195 23.22 -0.20 15.65
CA ALA A 195 21.88 -0.66 15.31
C ALA A 195 21.30 0.07 14.09
N ILE A 196 21.65 1.35 13.93
CA ILE A 196 21.31 2.14 12.75
C ILE A 196 22.21 1.75 11.58
N SER A 197 23.52 1.59 11.86
CA SER A 197 24.53 1.23 10.87
C SER A 197 24.42 2.13 9.63
N LEU A 198 24.71 3.43 9.81
CA LEU A 198 24.80 4.39 8.71
C LEU A 198 26.18 5.03 8.72
N ALA A 199 26.78 5.18 7.54
CA ALA A 199 28.02 5.93 7.40
C ALA A 199 27.81 7.41 7.78
N ASP A 200 28.83 8.05 8.37
CA ASP A 200 28.80 9.48 8.72
C ASP A 200 28.40 10.37 7.53
N SER A 201 28.92 10.07 6.34
CA SER A 201 28.57 10.77 5.10
C SER A 201 27.07 10.70 4.75
N ARG A 202 26.39 9.60 5.13
CA ARG A 202 24.95 9.41 4.93
C ARG A 202 24.13 10.20 5.95
N VAL A 203 24.55 10.22 7.21
CA VAL A 203 23.91 11.02 8.25
C VAL A 203 23.97 12.51 7.89
N ARG A 204 25.17 13.00 7.51
CA ARG A 204 25.35 14.38 7.03
C ARG A 204 24.49 14.69 5.81
N CYS A 205 24.42 13.77 4.85
CA CYS A 205 23.55 13.93 3.69
C CYS A 205 22.09 14.17 4.08
N ILE A 206 21.55 13.41 5.05
CA ILE A 206 20.16 13.56 5.47
C ILE A 206 19.95 14.94 6.12
N VAL A 207 20.89 15.39 6.95
CA VAL A 207 20.89 16.73 7.54
C VAL A 207 20.96 17.83 6.47
N ASP A 208 21.84 17.69 5.48
CA ASP A 208 21.97 18.65 4.36
C ASP A 208 20.69 18.70 3.50
N ASN A 209 20.09 17.53 3.24
CA ASN A 209 18.84 17.44 2.49
C ASN A 209 17.68 18.09 3.26
N ALA A 210 17.61 17.95 4.59
CA ALA A 210 16.64 18.66 5.42
C ALA A 210 16.78 20.19 5.28
N LYS A 211 18.00 20.72 5.28
CA LYS A 211 18.26 22.15 5.04
C LYS A 211 17.77 22.58 3.65
N CYS A 212 17.92 21.74 2.64
CA CYS A 212 17.41 22.01 1.29
C CYS A 212 15.87 21.98 1.23
N ILE A 213 15.23 21.06 1.95
CA ILE A 213 13.78 21.03 2.11
C ILE A 213 13.28 22.34 2.72
N LEU A 214 13.92 22.86 3.78
CA LEU A 214 13.51 24.14 4.36
C LEU A 214 13.60 25.32 3.39
N LYS A 215 14.52 25.29 2.42
CA LYS A 215 14.57 26.30 1.34
C LYS A 215 13.39 26.13 0.38
N ILE A 216 13.07 24.89 -0.01
CA ILE A 216 11.90 24.59 -0.83
C ILE A 216 10.61 25.04 -0.14
N VAL A 217 10.44 24.77 1.16
CA VAL A 217 9.26 25.19 1.93
C VAL A 217 9.07 26.72 1.87
N ARG A 218 10.15 27.51 1.88
CA ARG A 218 10.07 28.98 1.74
C ARG A 218 9.65 29.43 0.34
N GLU A 219 10.02 28.69 -0.70
CA GLU A 219 9.75 29.03 -2.10
C GLU A 219 8.41 28.51 -2.61
N PHE A 220 8.02 27.29 -2.20
CA PHE A 220 6.88 26.53 -2.73
C PHE A 220 5.81 26.24 -1.67
N GLY A 221 6.00 26.70 -0.43
CA GLY A 221 5.08 26.46 0.69
C GLY A 221 5.26 25.10 1.36
N SER A 222 5.50 24.02 0.60
CA SER A 222 5.81 22.69 1.15
C SER A 222 6.65 21.84 0.21
N PHE A 223 7.35 20.83 0.75
CA PHE A 223 8.10 19.85 -0.05
C PHE A 223 7.16 19.02 -0.93
N SER A 224 6.00 18.67 -0.42
CA SER A 224 4.92 17.99 -1.11
C SER A 224 4.46 18.77 -2.34
N SER A 225 4.16 20.06 -2.20
CA SER A 225 3.74 20.91 -3.32
C SER A 225 4.79 20.92 -4.43
N TYR A 226 6.06 21.11 -4.05
CA TYR A 226 7.18 21.11 -4.97
C TYR A 226 7.38 19.78 -5.71
N ILE A 227 7.35 18.65 -5.00
CA ILE A 227 7.55 17.33 -5.61
C ILE A 227 6.36 16.93 -6.49
N TRP A 228 5.13 17.19 -6.04
CA TRP A 228 3.92 16.85 -6.80
C TRP A 228 3.69 17.73 -8.03
N ASP A 229 4.22 18.97 -8.05
CA ASP A 229 4.16 19.85 -9.22
C ASP A 229 4.80 19.21 -10.47
N TYR A 230 5.87 18.43 -10.29
CA TYR A 230 6.51 17.70 -11.40
C TYR A 230 5.60 16.70 -12.11
N VAL A 231 4.54 16.24 -11.45
CA VAL A 231 3.53 15.33 -12.01
C VAL A 231 2.17 16.02 -12.13
N ASN A 232 2.14 17.36 -12.17
CA ASN A 232 0.91 18.16 -12.24
C ASN A 232 -0.11 17.76 -11.16
N HIS A 233 0.38 17.43 -9.96
CA HIS A 233 -0.42 16.97 -8.82
C HIS A 233 -1.28 15.72 -9.11
N LYS A 234 -0.91 14.91 -10.10
CA LYS A 234 -1.60 13.67 -10.46
C LYS A 234 -0.58 12.54 -10.63
N PRO A 235 -0.74 11.41 -9.92
CA PRO A 235 0.17 10.28 -10.09
C PRO A 235 0.24 9.81 -11.54
N VAL A 236 1.43 9.41 -11.97
CA VAL A 236 1.62 8.73 -13.26
C VAL A 236 1.18 7.28 -13.12
N ILE A 237 0.08 6.90 -13.76
CA ILE A 237 -0.44 5.54 -13.67
C ILE A 237 0.14 4.70 -14.80
N ASN A 238 1.04 3.78 -14.44
CA ASN A 238 1.57 2.81 -15.38
C ASN A 238 0.73 1.52 -15.38
N ARG A 239 0.85 0.76 -16.47
CA ARG A 239 0.12 -0.50 -16.70
C ARG A 239 1.06 -1.62 -17.12
N TYR A 240 2.17 -1.75 -16.38
CA TYR A 240 3.16 -2.78 -16.67
C TYR A 240 2.57 -4.18 -16.42
N LYS A 241 2.66 -5.04 -17.43
CA LYS A 241 2.29 -6.47 -17.32
C LYS A 241 3.42 -7.35 -16.83
N TYR A 242 4.67 -6.93 -17.07
CA TYR A 242 5.85 -7.74 -16.79
C TYR A 242 6.89 -6.91 -16.03
N PRO A 243 7.60 -7.50 -15.04
CA PRO A 243 8.61 -6.79 -14.25
C PRO A 243 9.70 -6.14 -15.09
N ARG A 244 10.14 -6.82 -16.16
CA ARG A 244 11.19 -6.35 -17.07
C ARG A 244 10.81 -5.05 -17.82
N ASN A 245 9.53 -4.68 -17.82
CA ASN A 245 9.06 -3.44 -18.45
C ASN A 245 9.09 -2.25 -17.48
N VAL A 246 9.25 -2.48 -16.18
CA VAL A 246 9.41 -1.42 -15.18
C VAL A 246 10.83 -0.89 -15.31
N PRO A 247 11.04 0.37 -15.71
CA PRO A 247 12.37 0.90 -15.92
C PRO A 247 13.08 1.17 -14.59
N LEU A 248 14.41 1.24 -14.60
CA LEU A 248 15.18 1.64 -13.41
C LEU A 248 15.15 3.16 -13.16
N LYS A 249 14.89 3.94 -14.22
CA LYS A 249 14.75 5.39 -14.19
C LYS A 249 13.88 5.86 -15.34
N THR A 250 13.28 7.04 -15.23
CA THR A 250 12.46 7.66 -16.28
C THR A 250 12.97 9.05 -16.61
N PRO A 251 12.62 9.60 -17.80
CA PRO A 251 12.95 10.99 -18.13
C PRO A 251 12.44 11.99 -17.08
N LYS A 252 11.28 11.71 -16.46
CA LYS A 252 10.74 12.53 -15.37
C LYS A 252 11.63 12.48 -14.12
N ALA A 253 12.07 11.29 -13.72
CA ALA A 253 12.99 11.15 -12.59
C ALA A 253 14.35 11.81 -12.86
N GLU A 254 14.83 11.82 -14.11
CA GLU A 254 16.04 12.55 -14.49
C GLU A 254 15.90 14.06 -14.34
N VAL A 255 14.75 14.62 -14.70
CA VAL A 255 14.45 16.05 -14.51
C VAL A 255 14.40 16.40 -13.03
N ILE A 256 13.64 15.65 -12.23
CA ILE A 256 13.53 15.88 -10.78
C ILE A 256 14.91 15.75 -10.10
N SER A 257 15.67 14.70 -10.45
CA SER A 257 17.03 14.49 -9.94
C SER A 257 17.95 15.67 -10.23
N LYS A 258 17.97 16.17 -11.47
CA LYS A 258 18.79 17.34 -11.83
C LYS A 258 18.43 18.57 -11.02
N ASP A 259 17.14 18.84 -10.81
CA ASP A 259 16.71 20.02 -10.04
C ASP A 259 17.04 19.87 -8.55
N LEU A 260 16.79 18.70 -7.95
CA LEU A 260 17.18 18.42 -6.57
C LEU A 260 18.68 18.61 -6.37
N ILE A 261 19.52 18.08 -7.27
CA ILE A 261 20.99 18.27 -7.22
C ILE A 261 21.33 19.76 -7.31
N LYS A 262 20.71 20.50 -8.24
CA LYS A 262 20.92 21.95 -8.39
C LYS A 262 20.56 22.73 -7.12
N ARG A 263 19.57 22.25 -6.36
CA ARG A 263 19.16 22.83 -5.06
C ARG A 263 20.05 22.43 -3.89
N GLY A 264 21.03 21.56 -4.12
CA GLY A 264 22.01 21.12 -3.12
C GLY A 264 21.67 19.80 -2.45
N PHE A 265 20.63 19.08 -2.89
CA PHE A 265 20.37 17.73 -2.39
C PHE A 265 21.50 16.79 -2.80
N ARG A 266 21.82 15.86 -1.91
CA ARG A 266 22.85 14.84 -2.09
C ARG A 266 22.21 13.46 -2.16
N PHE A 267 22.86 12.54 -2.87
CA PHE A 267 22.43 11.14 -3.04
C PHE A 267 21.04 10.97 -3.68
N VAL A 268 20.67 11.89 -4.58
CA VAL A 268 19.38 11.92 -5.29
C VAL A 268 19.57 11.68 -6.80
N GLY A 269 20.33 10.64 -7.17
CA GLY A 269 20.51 10.25 -8.58
C GLY A 269 19.20 9.78 -9.22
N PRO A 270 19.08 9.73 -10.57
CA PRO A 270 17.81 9.45 -11.24
C PRO A 270 17.16 8.10 -10.87
N VAL A 271 17.96 7.06 -10.61
CA VAL A 271 17.45 5.75 -10.16
C VAL A 271 16.86 5.84 -8.75
N ILE A 272 17.53 6.58 -7.86
CA ILE A 272 17.07 6.82 -6.49
C ILE A 272 15.78 7.63 -6.49
N VAL A 273 15.74 8.71 -7.28
CA VAL A 273 14.56 9.55 -7.43
C VAL A 273 13.40 8.77 -8.01
N TYR A 274 13.64 7.88 -8.98
CA TYR A 274 12.57 7.03 -9.49
C TYR A 274 12.05 6.04 -8.44
N SER A 275 12.95 5.44 -7.66
CA SER A 275 12.55 4.57 -6.55
C SER A 275 11.75 5.33 -5.48
N PHE A 276 12.12 6.57 -5.19
CA PHE A 276 11.35 7.47 -4.34
C PHE A 276 9.97 7.77 -4.93
N MET A 277 9.88 8.11 -6.22
CA MET A 277 8.60 8.36 -6.89
C MET A 277 7.66 7.15 -6.80
N GLN A 278 8.19 5.94 -6.94
CA GLN A 278 7.43 4.70 -6.79
C GLN A 278 6.97 4.50 -5.34
N ALA A 279 7.88 4.67 -4.38
CA ALA A 279 7.59 4.50 -2.95
C ALA A 279 6.56 5.52 -2.43
N ALA A 280 6.63 6.77 -2.90
CA ALA A 280 5.75 7.87 -2.51
C ALA A 280 4.44 7.96 -3.32
N GLY A 281 4.23 7.05 -4.28
CA GLY A 281 3.03 7.02 -5.11
C GLY A 281 2.90 8.17 -6.12
N LEU A 282 4.00 8.86 -6.46
CA LEU A 282 4.05 9.76 -7.62
C LEU A 282 3.90 8.99 -8.93
N THR A 283 4.30 7.71 -8.93
CA THR A 283 4.04 6.77 -10.01
C THR A 283 3.44 5.49 -9.44
N ILE A 284 2.44 4.95 -10.13
CA ILE A 284 1.78 3.70 -9.76
C ILE A 284 2.35 2.61 -10.65
N ASP A 285 3.37 1.92 -10.13
CA ASP A 285 4.16 0.93 -10.86
C ASP A 285 3.87 -0.51 -10.43
N HIS A 286 2.83 -0.72 -9.60
CA HIS A 286 2.32 -2.07 -9.36
C HIS A 286 2.02 -2.73 -10.70
N LEU A 287 2.38 -4.00 -10.84
CA LEU A 287 2.00 -4.75 -12.04
C LEU A 287 0.49 -4.86 -12.10
N VAL A 288 -0.09 -4.88 -13.29
CA VAL A 288 -1.57 -4.91 -13.45
C VAL A 288 -2.24 -6.14 -12.84
N ASP A 289 -1.48 -7.20 -12.59
CA ASP A 289 -1.93 -8.44 -11.96
C ASP A 289 -1.64 -8.49 -10.45
N CYS A 290 -1.00 -7.45 -9.89
CA CYS A 290 -0.85 -7.27 -8.46
C CYS A 290 -2.18 -6.85 -7.84
N TYR A 291 -2.55 -7.45 -6.72
CA TYR A 291 -3.80 -7.15 -6.01
C TYR A 291 -3.90 -5.68 -5.55
N ARG A 292 -2.76 -5.00 -5.37
CA ARG A 292 -2.68 -3.58 -4.98
C ARG A 292 -2.84 -2.60 -6.15
N HIS A 293 -2.73 -3.04 -7.40
CA HIS A 293 -2.73 -2.13 -8.55
C HIS A 293 -4.00 -1.30 -8.65
N SER A 294 -5.16 -1.97 -8.66
CA SER A 294 -6.46 -1.32 -8.76
C SER A 294 -6.73 -0.38 -7.58
N GLU A 295 -6.35 -0.78 -6.37
CA GLU A 295 -6.51 0.06 -5.18
C GLU A 295 -5.64 1.31 -5.23
N CYS A 296 -4.36 1.18 -5.61
CA CYS A 296 -3.46 2.33 -5.74
C CYS A 296 -3.90 3.28 -6.86
N VAL A 297 -4.44 2.75 -7.97
CA VAL A 297 -5.07 3.55 -9.03
C VAL A 297 -6.27 4.34 -8.50
N ASN A 298 -7.16 3.69 -7.76
CA ASN A 298 -8.33 4.37 -7.17
C ASN A 298 -7.91 5.45 -6.15
N LEU A 299 -6.82 5.24 -5.41
CA LEU A 299 -6.26 6.24 -4.52
C LEU A 299 -5.64 7.41 -5.29
N ALA A 300 -5.01 7.14 -6.42
CA ALA A 300 -4.40 8.14 -7.30
C ALA A 300 -5.41 9.03 -8.03
N GLU A 301 -6.61 8.54 -8.29
CA GLU A 301 -7.69 9.32 -8.92
C GLU A 301 -8.37 10.30 -7.96
N ARG A 302 -8.11 10.19 -6.65
CA ARG A 302 -8.64 11.16 -5.68
C ARG A 302 -8.00 12.53 -5.92
N PRO A 303 -8.76 13.63 -5.70
CA PRO A 303 -8.18 14.96 -5.77
C PRO A 303 -6.95 15.06 -4.87
N TRP A 304 -5.91 15.71 -5.37
CA TRP A 304 -4.73 16.01 -4.58
C TRP A 304 -5.14 16.76 -3.32
N ARG A 305 -4.77 16.22 -2.17
CA ARG A 305 -5.09 16.81 -0.87
C ARG A 305 -3.81 17.42 -0.31
N HIS A 306 -3.78 18.75 -0.26
CA HIS A 306 -2.93 19.44 0.69
C HIS A 306 -3.54 19.17 2.07
N MET A 307 -2.77 18.57 2.98
CA MET A 307 -3.09 18.57 4.41
C MET A 307 -2.03 19.39 5.13
#